data_AF-A0AAW6ZZL2-F1
#
_entry.id   AF-A0AAW6ZZL2-F1
#
_cell.length_a   1.000
_cell.length_b   1.000
_cell.length_c   1.000
_cell.angle_alpha   90.00
_cell.angle_beta   90.00
_cell.angle_gamma   90.00
#
_symmetry.space_group_name_H-M   'P 1'
#
loop_
_entity.id
_entity.type
_entity.pdbx_description
1 polymer ?
#
loop_
_entity_poly.entity_id
_entity_poly.type
_entity_poly.pdbx_seq_one_letter_code
_entity_poly.pdbx_strand_id
1 'polypeptide(L)'
;MEDILTILKVCSAVVAIIATLIGVLKFKFTRRSAMIAEYQHARAFLSDVDTLHPYAKDLGFYTIAGSSYVSSAEIEYAISLENPVKSLKCYVKGRKYFIPFNELKYPKLKFKPKYESQRKRVFLTYFYMVMYFLMAFVAMSPAILSQFIDYSSLTDYVSLLLVSLVAFGYLAYEMLQRHLEIYFAQFLFDSQEVHRDLKVVKA
;
A
#
# COMPACT_ATOMS: atom_id res chain seq x y z
N MET A 1 3.38 23.43 40.30
CA MET A 1 2.59 23.18 39.06
C MET A 1 3.46 22.55 37.98
N GLU A 2 4.72 23.00 37.83
CA GLU A 2 5.72 22.41 36.92
C GLU A 2 6.08 20.94 37.22
N ASP A 3 6.18 20.54 38.50
CA ASP A 3 6.53 19.15 38.85
C ASP A 3 5.43 18.15 38.46
N ILE A 4 4.17 18.52 38.67
CA ILE A 4 3.00 17.70 38.28
C ILE A 4 2.97 17.53 36.75
N LEU A 5 3.28 18.59 36.01
CA LEU A 5 3.36 18.55 34.56
C LEU A 5 4.51 17.65 34.08
N THR A 6 5.64 17.65 34.80
CA THR A 6 6.83 16.84 34.49
C THR A 6 6.57 15.37 34.76
N ILE A 7 5.94 15.04 35.88
CA ILE A 7 5.53 13.66 36.22
C ILE A 7 4.52 13.14 35.18
N LEU A 8 3.54 13.96 34.77
CA LEU A 8 2.57 13.56 33.76
C LEU A 8 3.24 13.28 32.40
N LYS A 9 4.23 14.08 32.00
CA LYS A 9 5.02 13.88 30.77
C LYS A 9 5.84 12.58 30.81
N VAL A 10 6.43 12.26 31.96
CA VAL A 10 7.20 11.02 32.12
C VAL A 10 6.26 9.80 32.09
N CYS A 11 5.13 9.86 32.80
CA CYS A 11 4.13 8.78 32.77
C CYS A 11 3.56 8.55 31.37
N SER A 12 3.22 9.61 30.63
CA SER A 12 2.72 9.47 29.26
C SER A 12 3.77 8.94 28.29
N ALA A 13 5.05 9.32 28.45
CA ALA A 13 6.15 8.77 27.68
C ALA A 13 6.35 7.27 27.93
N VAL A 14 6.30 6.83 29.20
CA VAL A 14 6.44 5.42 29.57
C VAL A 14 5.29 4.59 29.01
N VAL A 15 4.05 5.09 29.11
CA VAL A 15 2.87 4.42 28.53
C VAL A 15 3.00 4.31 27.01
N ALA A 16 3.46 5.36 26.32
CA ALA A 16 3.67 5.35 24.87
C ALA A 16 4.73 4.32 24.45
N ILE A 17 5.83 4.21 25.20
CA ILE A 17 6.90 3.24 24.94
C ILE A 17 6.38 1.81 25.10
N ILE A 18 5.66 1.52 26.19
CA ILE A 18 5.09 0.19 26.47
C ILE A 18 4.06 -0.18 25.39
N ALA A 19 3.16 0.75 25.03
CA ALA A 19 2.16 0.53 24.00
C ALA A 19 2.81 0.26 22.63
N THR A 20 3.86 0.99 22.29
CA THR A 20 4.61 0.82 21.04
C THR A 20 5.31 -0.55 21.01
N LEU A 21 5.94 -0.95 22.12
CA LEU A 21 6.61 -2.25 22.22
C LEU A 21 5.63 -3.42 22.06
N ILE A 22 4.48 -3.38 22.75
CA ILE A 22 3.42 -4.39 22.62
C ILE A 22 2.88 -4.41 21.18
N GLY A 23 2.65 -3.23 20.59
CA GLY A 23 2.21 -3.09 19.21
C GLY A 23 3.17 -3.75 18.22
N VAL A 24 4.49 -3.50 18.35
CA VAL A 24 5.52 -4.09 17.49
C VAL A 24 5.59 -5.61 17.65
N LEU A 25 5.53 -6.12 18.88
CA LEU A 25 5.59 -7.56 19.12
C LEU A 25 4.36 -8.29 18.54
N LYS A 26 3.15 -7.77 18.77
CA LYS A 26 1.92 -8.31 18.18
C LYS A 26 1.97 -8.28 16.65
N PHE A 27 2.44 -7.17 16.07
CA PHE A 27 2.56 -7.02 14.62
C PHE A 27 3.47 -8.08 13.99
N LYS A 28 4.59 -8.42 14.63
CA LYS A 28 5.52 -9.45 14.13
C LYS A 28 4.93 -10.86 14.17
N PHE A 29 4.31 -11.27 15.29
CA PHE A 29 3.75 -12.62 15.43
C PHE A 29 2.56 -12.87 14.51
N THR A 30 1.62 -11.91 14.44
CA THR A 30 0.45 -12.01 13.56
C THR A 30 0.86 -12.17 12.09
N ARG A 31 1.91 -11.47 11.67
CA ARG A 31 2.39 -11.52 10.27
C ARG A 31 2.94 -12.89 9.88
N ARG A 32 3.65 -13.58 10.79
CA ARG A 32 4.17 -14.93 10.49
C ARG A 32 3.04 -15.95 10.32
N SER A 33 2.08 -15.95 11.24
CA SER A 33 0.92 -16.85 11.16
C SER A 33 0.11 -16.60 9.89
N ALA A 34 -0.11 -15.33 9.53
CA ALA A 34 -0.80 -14.95 8.30
C ALA A 34 -0.08 -15.46 7.04
N MET A 35 1.25 -15.33 6.97
CA MET A 35 2.02 -15.80 5.80
C MET A 35 1.97 -17.33 5.63
N ILE A 36 1.94 -18.10 6.73
CA ILE A 36 1.79 -19.56 6.67
C ILE A 36 0.40 -19.92 6.12
N ALA A 37 -0.64 -19.26 6.61
CA ALA A 37 -2.00 -19.47 6.13
C ALA A 37 -2.16 -19.08 4.64
N GLU A 38 -1.61 -17.94 4.22
CA GLU A 38 -1.57 -17.51 2.81
C GLU A 38 -0.88 -18.57 1.94
N TYR A 39 0.26 -19.11 2.39
CA TYR A 39 0.99 -20.16 1.66
C TYR A 39 0.17 -21.45 1.53
N GLN A 40 -0.42 -21.94 2.63
CA GLN A 40 -1.22 -23.17 2.61
C GLN A 40 -2.43 -23.03 1.68
N HIS A 41 -3.12 -21.89 1.76
CA HIS A 41 -4.26 -21.60 0.90
C HIS A 41 -3.85 -21.51 -0.58
N ALA A 42 -2.79 -20.75 -0.89
CA ALA A 42 -2.30 -20.64 -2.26
C ALA A 42 -1.84 -21.99 -2.82
N ARG A 43 -1.16 -22.80 -2.02
CA ARG A 43 -0.70 -24.14 -2.44
C ARG A 43 -1.88 -25.06 -2.77
N ALA A 44 -2.91 -25.10 -1.92
CA ALA A 44 -4.08 -25.95 -2.13
C ALA A 44 -4.89 -25.51 -3.36
N PHE A 45 -5.04 -24.20 -3.60
CA PHE A 45 -5.72 -23.72 -4.79
C PHE A 45 -4.92 -24.01 -6.07
N LEU A 46 -3.62 -23.70 -6.08
CA LEU A 46 -2.78 -23.82 -7.27
C LEU A 46 -2.53 -25.28 -7.68
N SER A 47 -2.66 -26.26 -6.77
CA SER A 47 -2.55 -27.68 -7.13
C SER A 47 -3.74 -28.18 -7.95
N ASP A 48 -4.91 -27.59 -7.75
CA ASP A 48 -6.17 -28.12 -8.29
C ASP A 48 -6.77 -27.21 -9.37
N VAL A 49 -6.12 -26.07 -9.65
CA VAL A 49 -6.64 -24.94 -10.46
C VAL A 49 -7.18 -25.34 -11.83
N ASP A 50 -6.57 -26.34 -12.50
CA ASP A 50 -6.96 -26.78 -13.83
C ASP A 50 -8.18 -27.71 -13.83
N THR A 51 -8.52 -28.29 -12.67
CA THR A 51 -9.66 -29.21 -12.51
C THR A 51 -10.89 -28.53 -11.92
N LEU A 52 -10.75 -27.30 -11.42
CA LEU A 52 -11.81 -26.54 -10.80
C LEU A 52 -12.83 -26.01 -11.82
N HIS A 53 -14.10 -26.00 -11.41
CA HIS A 53 -15.15 -25.29 -12.13
C HIS A 53 -14.79 -23.79 -12.27
N PRO A 54 -15.12 -23.11 -13.40
CA PRO A 54 -14.74 -21.72 -13.64
C PRO A 54 -15.07 -20.75 -12.48
N TYR A 55 -16.24 -20.91 -11.87
CA TYR A 55 -16.63 -20.12 -10.69
C TYR A 55 -15.65 -20.27 -9.51
N ALA A 56 -15.24 -21.50 -9.19
CA ALA A 56 -14.30 -21.78 -8.11
C ALA A 56 -12.89 -21.31 -8.46
N LYS A 57 -12.51 -21.40 -9.75
CA LYS A 57 -11.24 -20.87 -10.27
C LYS A 57 -11.16 -19.35 -10.07
N ASP A 58 -12.20 -18.60 -10.47
CA ASP A 58 -12.26 -17.15 -10.29
C ASP A 58 -12.21 -16.75 -8.80
N LEU A 59 -13.01 -17.41 -7.97
CA LEU A 59 -13.05 -17.13 -6.53
C LEU A 59 -11.69 -17.39 -5.86
N GLY A 60 -11.01 -18.47 -6.23
CA GLY A 60 -9.68 -18.78 -5.70
C GLY A 60 -8.63 -17.76 -6.11
N PHE A 61 -8.67 -17.26 -7.36
CA PHE A 61 -7.81 -16.16 -7.78
C PHE A 61 -8.07 -14.87 -7.00
N TYR A 62 -9.33 -14.48 -6.80
CA TYR A 62 -9.67 -13.30 -5.97
C TYR A 62 -9.19 -13.47 -4.53
N THR A 63 -9.27 -14.68 -3.99
CA THR A 63 -8.82 -14.98 -2.63
C THR A 63 -7.30 -14.85 -2.51
N ILE A 64 -6.54 -15.36 -3.48
CA ILE A 64 -5.07 -15.22 -3.50
C ILE A 64 -4.65 -13.76 -3.71
N ALA A 65 -5.36 -13.01 -4.56
CA ALA A 65 -5.10 -11.59 -4.77
C ALA A 65 -5.50 -10.72 -3.58
N GLY A 66 -6.37 -11.23 -2.69
CA GLY A 66 -6.97 -10.45 -1.61
C GLY A 66 -7.85 -9.30 -2.12
N SER A 67 -8.40 -9.44 -3.35
CA SER A 67 -9.14 -8.38 -4.03
C SER A 67 -10.03 -8.96 -5.11
N SER A 68 -11.29 -8.53 -5.16
CA SER A 68 -12.24 -8.81 -6.24
C SER A 68 -12.29 -7.71 -7.31
N TYR A 69 -11.50 -6.63 -7.15
CA TYR A 69 -11.45 -5.51 -8.11
C TYR A 69 -10.65 -5.80 -9.37
N VAL A 70 -9.95 -6.94 -9.41
CA VAL A 70 -9.04 -7.35 -10.48
C VAL A 70 -9.59 -8.63 -11.09
N SER A 71 -9.58 -8.79 -12.41
CA SER A 71 -10.12 -10.01 -13.04
C SER A 71 -9.22 -11.23 -12.79
N SER A 72 -9.81 -12.43 -12.84
CA SER A 72 -9.07 -13.69 -12.66
C SER A 72 -7.96 -13.86 -13.70
N ALA A 73 -8.22 -13.54 -14.97
CA ALA A 73 -7.22 -13.56 -16.04
C ALA A 73 -6.05 -12.59 -15.79
N GLU A 74 -6.32 -11.44 -15.19
CA GLU A 74 -5.28 -10.47 -14.83
C GLU A 74 -4.44 -10.93 -13.64
N ILE A 75 -5.06 -11.61 -12.66
CA ILE A 75 -4.39 -12.23 -11.52
C ILE A 75 -3.51 -13.39 -11.98
N GLU A 76 -4.04 -14.27 -12.85
CA GLU A 76 -3.32 -15.38 -13.45
C GLU A 76 -2.06 -14.89 -14.19
N TYR A 77 -2.20 -13.82 -14.98
CA TYR A 77 -1.05 -13.18 -15.62
C TYR A 77 -0.06 -12.62 -14.61
N ALA A 78 -0.50 -11.89 -13.58
CA ALA A 78 0.39 -11.31 -12.58
C ALA A 78 1.20 -12.35 -11.79
N ILE A 79 0.63 -13.55 -11.59
CA ILE A 79 1.31 -14.71 -10.97
C ILE A 79 2.27 -15.38 -11.96
N SER A 80 2.07 -15.24 -13.27
CA SER A 80 3.01 -15.77 -14.27
C SER A 80 4.31 -14.96 -14.43
N LEU A 81 4.32 -13.73 -13.93
CA LEU A 81 5.49 -12.84 -13.94
C LEU A 81 6.53 -13.26 -12.91
N GLU A 82 7.79 -12.90 -13.16
CA GLU A 82 8.89 -13.09 -12.23
C GLU A 82 8.52 -12.54 -10.84
N ASN A 83 8.84 -13.30 -9.79
CA ASN A 83 8.49 -12.97 -8.40
C ASN A 83 6.97 -12.82 -8.16
N PRO A 84 6.16 -13.89 -8.33
CA PRO A 84 4.69 -13.86 -8.38
C PRO A 84 4.05 -13.16 -7.20
N VAL A 85 4.53 -13.44 -5.98
CA VAL A 85 3.99 -12.85 -4.75
C VAL A 85 4.15 -11.33 -4.75
N LYS A 86 5.29 -10.83 -5.21
CA LYS A 86 5.55 -9.38 -5.29
C LYS A 86 4.79 -8.77 -6.46
N SER A 87 4.80 -9.44 -7.61
CA SER A 87 4.16 -8.98 -8.83
C SER A 87 2.65 -8.85 -8.68
N LEU A 88 1.99 -9.83 -8.07
CA LEU A 88 0.56 -9.76 -7.75
C LEU A 88 0.23 -8.60 -6.80
N LYS A 89 0.99 -8.43 -5.72
CA LYS A 89 0.78 -7.32 -4.76
C LYS A 89 0.99 -5.96 -5.42
N CYS A 90 1.99 -5.82 -6.29
CA CYS A 90 2.23 -4.59 -7.04
C CYS A 90 1.12 -4.33 -8.06
N TYR A 91 0.63 -5.39 -8.71
CA TYR A 91 -0.43 -5.30 -9.71
C TYR A 91 -1.76 -4.84 -9.09
N VAL A 92 -2.19 -5.45 -7.99
CA VAL A 92 -3.43 -5.08 -7.28
C VAL A 92 -3.39 -3.60 -6.89
N LYS A 93 -2.26 -3.11 -6.34
CA LYS A 93 -2.10 -1.70 -5.97
C LYS A 93 -2.02 -0.77 -7.20
N GLY A 94 -1.33 -1.19 -8.26
CA GLY A 94 -1.10 -0.41 -9.47
C GLY A 94 -2.23 -0.48 -10.50
N ARG A 95 -3.25 -1.34 -10.30
CA ARG A 95 -4.25 -1.74 -11.31
C ARG A 95 -4.86 -0.57 -12.09
N LYS A 96 -5.18 0.51 -11.38
CA LYS A 96 -5.85 1.69 -11.95
C LYS A 96 -5.05 2.44 -13.02
N TYR A 97 -3.73 2.25 -13.06
CA TYR A 97 -2.83 2.89 -14.02
C TYR A 97 -2.67 2.10 -15.32
N PHE A 98 -3.06 0.81 -15.32
CA PHE A 98 -2.99 -0.05 -16.48
C PHE A 98 -4.29 -0.06 -17.28
N ILE A 99 -4.15 -0.32 -18.58
CA ILE A 99 -5.26 -0.60 -19.47
C ILE A 99 -5.86 -1.97 -19.09
N PRO A 100 -7.19 -2.13 -19.00
CA PRO A 100 -7.82 -3.43 -18.77
C PRO A 100 -7.45 -4.46 -19.84
N PHE A 101 -7.34 -5.73 -19.46
CA PHE A 101 -6.97 -6.79 -20.40
C PHE A 101 -7.96 -6.95 -21.55
N ASN A 102 -9.23 -6.64 -21.33
CA ASN A 102 -10.27 -6.67 -22.37
C ASN A 102 -9.97 -5.73 -23.56
N GLU A 103 -9.17 -4.68 -23.35
CA GLU A 103 -8.78 -3.71 -24.37
C GLU A 103 -7.42 -4.04 -25.01
N LEU A 104 -6.71 -5.06 -24.50
CA LEU A 104 -5.37 -5.43 -24.95
C LEU A 104 -5.43 -6.60 -25.93
N LYS A 105 -4.70 -6.47 -27.06
CA LYS A 105 -4.54 -7.56 -28.04
C LYS A 105 -3.65 -8.71 -27.54
N TYR A 106 -2.78 -8.43 -26.58
CA TYR A 106 -1.84 -9.40 -26.00
C TYR A 106 -1.71 -9.17 -24.49
N PRO A 107 -1.48 -10.23 -23.69
CA PRO A 107 -1.29 -10.12 -22.25
C PRO A 107 0.10 -9.52 -21.96
N LYS A 108 0.22 -8.20 -22.12
CA LYS A 108 1.34 -7.40 -21.65
C LYS A 108 0.77 -6.16 -21.00
N LEU A 109 1.27 -5.81 -19.81
CA LEU A 109 0.80 -4.64 -19.10
C LEU A 109 1.15 -3.41 -19.92
N LYS A 110 0.15 -2.57 -20.18
CA LYS A 110 0.34 -1.25 -20.77
C LYS A 110 -0.30 -0.20 -19.88
N PHE A 111 0.39 0.92 -19.71
CA PHE A 111 -0.16 2.07 -19.02
C PHE A 111 -1.27 2.71 -19.86
N LYS A 112 -2.26 3.31 -19.18
CA LYS A 112 -3.25 4.17 -19.83
C LYS A 112 -2.55 5.33 -20.55
N PRO A 113 -3.13 5.90 -21.63
CA PRO A 113 -2.49 6.98 -22.42
C PRO A 113 -1.99 8.16 -21.58
N LYS A 114 -2.74 8.54 -20.52
CA LYS A 114 -2.34 9.61 -19.58
C LYS A 114 -0.99 9.36 -18.89
N TYR A 115 -0.62 8.10 -18.70
CA TYR A 115 0.57 7.65 -17.97
C TYR A 115 1.58 6.91 -18.85
N GLU A 116 1.43 6.94 -20.17
CA GLU A 116 2.30 6.20 -21.09
C GLU A 116 3.75 6.68 -21.06
N SER A 117 3.97 7.99 -20.91
CA SER A 117 5.30 8.58 -20.84
C SER A 117 5.98 8.30 -19.50
N GLN A 118 7.17 7.66 -19.54
CA GLN A 118 7.98 7.38 -18.35
C GLN A 118 8.34 8.65 -17.58
N ARG A 119 8.74 9.73 -18.27
CA ARG A 119 9.08 11.01 -17.64
C ARG A 119 7.92 11.58 -16.84
N LYS A 120 6.70 11.52 -17.40
CA LYS A 120 5.49 11.96 -16.69
C LYS A 120 5.27 11.10 -15.45
N ARG A 121 5.36 9.78 -15.55
CA ARG A 121 5.15 8.91 -14.38
C ARG A 121 6.17 9.20 -13.27
N VAL A 122 7.46 9.34 -13.60
CA VAL A 122 8.51 9.69 -12.65
C VAL A 122 8.24 11.04 -11.99
N PHE A 123 7.86 12.05 -12.78
CA PHE A 123 7.47 13.36 -12.26
C PHE A 123 6.29 13.26 -11.29
N LEU A 124 5.22 12.54 -11.64
CA LEU A 124 4.07 12.34 -10.74
C LEU A 124 4.47 11.60 -9.46
N THR A 125 5.33 10.58 -9.55
CA THR A 125 5.85 9.85 -8.38
C THR A 125 6.55 10.78 -7.40
N TYR A 126 7.44 11.66 -7.90
CA TYR A 126 8.14 12.64 -7.05
C TYR A 126 7.20 13.73 -6.55
N PHE A 127 6.27 14.22 -7.39
CA PHE A 127 5.30 15.22 -7.00
C PHE A 127 4.45 14.76 -5.79
N TYR A 128 3.88 13.55 -5.85
CA TYR A 128 3.10 13.00 -4.74
C TYR A 128 3.94 12.75 -3.48
N MET A 129 5.20 12.35 -3.65
CA MET A 129 6.14 12.20 -2.52
C MET A 129 6.41 13.55 -1.83
N VAL A 130 6.67 14.61 -2.60
CA VAL A 130 6.88 15.96 -2.04
C VAL A 130 5.61 16.48 -1.37
N MET A 131 4.45 16.32 -2.02
CA MET A 131 3.17 16.72 -1.44
C MET A 131 2.85 15.96 -0.15
N TYR A 132 3.22 14.67 -0.04
CA TYR A 132 3.10 13.93 1.21
C TYR A 132 3.88 14.62 2.35
N PHE A 133 5.14 14.98 2.13
CA PHE A 133 5.94 15.65 3.16
C PHE A 133 5.40 17.03 3.52
N LEU A 134 4.93 17.81 2.54
CA LEU A 134 4.31 19.10 2.80
C LEU A 134 3.03 18.96 3.63
N MET A 135 2.13 18.05 3.26
CA MET A 135 0.89 17.83 4.01
C MET A 135 1.16 17.27 5.40
N ALA A 136 2.12 16.36 5.55
CA ALA A 136 2.52 15.83 6.86
C ALA A 136 3.14 16.93 7.75
N PHE A 137 3.94 17.82 7.17
CA PHE A 137 4.48 18.97 7.88
C PHE A 137 3.37 19.92 8.33
N VAL A 138 2.40 20.23 7.46
CA VAL A 138 1.24 21.07 7.82
C VAL A 138 0.40 20.40 8.91
N ALA A 139 0.17 19.08 8.82
CA ALA A 139 -0.55 18.31 9.84
C ALA A 139 0.09 18.44 11.23
N MET A 140 1.43 18.46 11.28
CA MET A 140 2.21 18.62 12.51
C MET A 140 2.57 20.08 12.83
N SER A 141 2.15 21.04 12.00
CA SER A 141 2.54 22.45 12.16
C SER A 141 2.14 23.05 13.51
N PRO A 142 0.97 22.75 14.12
CA PRO A 142 0.66 23.27 15.45
C PRO A 142 1.62 22.78 16.54
N ALA A 143 2.20 21.59 16.38
CA ALA A 143 3.20 21.08 17.32
C ALA A 143 4.59 21.67 17.03
N ILE A 144 5.02 21.67 15.76
CA ILE A 144 6.36 22.10 15.33
C ILE A 144 6.55 23.61 15.51
N LEU A 145 5.52 24.40 15.16
CA LEU A 145 5.53 25.86 15.22
C LEU A 145 4.81 26.40 16.46
N SER A 146 4.64 25.57 17.50
CA SER A 146 3.94 25.94 18.73
C SER A 146 4.51 27.18 19.43
N GLN A 147 5.80 27.47 19.25
CA GLN A 147 6.47 28.68 19.77
C GLN A 147 6.13 29.98 19.01
N PHE A 148 5.57 29.87 17.80
CA PHE A 148 5.22 31.02 16.94
C PHE A 148 3.70 31.25 16.86
N ILE A 149 2.91 30.39 17.49
CA ILE A 149 1.45 30.46 17.49
C ILE A 149 1.03 30.80 18.91
N ASP A 150 0.43 31.98 19.10
CA ASP A 150 -0.12 32.37 20.39
C ASP A 150 -1.42 31.61 20.64
N TYR A 151 -1.42 30.74 21.65
CA TYR A 151 -2.58 29.99 22.09
C TYR A 151 -3.21 30.65 23.31
N SER A 152 -4.46 31.10 23.18
CA SER A 152 -5.22 31.70 24.31
C SER A 152 -5.54 30.69 25.41
N SER A 153 -5.64 29.39 25.06
CA SER A 153 -5.96 28.32 26.00
C SER A 153 -5.41 26.96 25.54
N LEU A 154 -5.28 26.01 26.47
CA LEU A 154 -4.90 24.62 26.15
C LEU A 154 -5.91 23.96 25.21
N THR A 155 -7.19 24.32 25.31
CA THR A 155 -8.26 23.82 24.43
C THR A 155 -8.10 24.28 22.99
N ASP A 156 -7.62 25.51 22.76
CA ASP A 156 -7.37 26.02 21.41
C ASP A 156 -6.17 25.30 20.77
N TYR A 157 -5.13 25.02 21.55
CA TYR A 157 -3.98 24.22 21.10
C TYR A 157 -4.41 22.81 20.66
N VAL A 158 -5.14 22.09 21.53
CA VAL A 158 -5.55 20.71 21.27
C VAL A 158 -6.53 20.62 20.09
N SER A 159 -7.47 21.57 19.99
CA SER A 159 -8.43 21.60 18.88
C SER A 159 -7.74 21.88 17.55
N LEU A 160 -6.83 22.84 17.48
CA LEU A 160 -6.07 23.14 16.26
C LEU A 160 -5.20 21.94 15.84
N LEU A 161 -4.54 21.28 16.80
CA LEU A 161 -3.74 20.10 16.54
C LEU A 161 -4.60 18.94 15.98
N LEU A 162 -5.76 18.68 16.58
CA LEU A 162 -6.67 17.63 16.10
C LEU A 162 -7.22 17.93 14.70
N VAL A 163 -7.67 19.16 14.46
CA VAL A 163 -8.19 19.56 13.14
C VAL A 163 -7.10 19.45 12.08
N SER A 164 -5.88 19.92 12.37
CA SER A 164 -4.76 19.84 11.45
C SER A 164 -4.37 18.38 11.15
N LEU A 165 -4.29 17.55 12.19
CA LEU A 165 -3.92 16.14 12.05
C LEU A 165 -4.97 15.35 11.26
N VAL A 166 -6.26 15.58 11.50
CA VAL A 166 -7.33 14.89 10.76
C VAL A 166 -7.35 15.36 9.30
N ALA A 167 -7.37 16.68 9.06
CA ALA A 167 -7.49 17.21 7.70
C ALA A 167 -6.22 16.93 6.87
N PHE A 168 -5.07 17.39 7.33
CA PHE A 168 -3.82 17.28 6.58
C PHE A 168 -3.16 15.91 6.73
N GLY A 169 -3.41 15.18 7.82
CA GLY A 169 -2.96 13.79 7.93
C GLY A 169 -3.69 12.87 6.95
N TYR A 170 -5.00 13.07 6.73
CA TYR A 170 -5.73 12.36 5.68
C TYR A 170 -5.18 12.69 4.29
N LEU A 171 -4.98 13.98 3.98
CA LEU A 171 -4.40 14.40 2.70
C LEU A 171 -2.99 13.84 2.48
N ALA A 172 -2.14 13.86 3.52
CA ALA A 172 -0.82 13.25 3.47
C ALA A 172 -0.91 11.75 3.16
N TYR A 173 -1.80 11.04 3.86
CA TYR A 173 -2.04 9.62 3.59
C TYR A 173 -2.48 9.37 2.14
N GLU A 174 -3.41 10.17 1.60
CA GLU A 174 -3.83 10.02 0.20
C GLU A 174 -2.64 10.25 -0.76
N MET A 175 -1.83 11.29 -0.57
CA MET A 175 -0.66 11.54 -1.40
C MET A 175 0.34 10.38 -1.37
N LEU A 176 0.58 9.81 -0.18
CA LEU A 176 1.43 8.63 -0.03
C LEU A 176 0.86 7.42 -0.78
N GLN A 177 -0.44 7.16 -0.70
CA GLN A 177 -1.08 6.09 -1.46
C GLN A 177 -0.88 6.29 -2.97
N ARG A 178 -1.12 7.49 -3.50
CA ARG A 178 -0.92 7.81 -4.94
C ARG A 178 0.52 7.59 -5.37
N HIS A 179 1.48 7.99 -4.55
CA HIS A 179 2.90 7.73 -4.80
C HIS A 179 3.17 6.21 -4.89
N LEU A 180 2.73 5.44 -3.90
CA LEU A 180 2.96 4.00 -3.82
C LEU A 180 2.33 3.26 -5.00
N GLU A 181 1.09 3.58 -5.38
CA GLU A 181 0.41 2.89 -6.47
C GLU A 181 1.10 3.13 -7.82
N ILE A 182 1.58 4.35 -8.09
CA ILE A 182 2.35 4.66 -9.31
C ILE A 182 3.71 3.95 -9.26
N TYR A 183 4.39 3.98 -8.12
CA TYR A 183 5.67 3.30 -7.93
C TYR A 183 5.53 1.79 -8.18
N PHE A 184 4.53 1.14 -7.59
CA PHE A 184 4.28 -0.28 -7.80
C PHE A 184 3.91 -0.60 -9.24
N ALA A 185 3.12 0.27 -9.90
CA ALA A 185 2.82 0.10 -11.31
C ALA A 185 4.08 0.22 -12.19
N GLN A 186 4.98 1.16 -11.91
CA GLN A 186 6.26 1.29 -12.62
C GLN A 186 7.15 0.08 -12.39
N PHE A 187 7.37 -0.28 -11.11
CA PHE A 187 8.18 -1.43 -10.74
C PHE A 187 7.71 -2.71 -11.44
N LEU A 188 6.40 -2.95 -11.44
CA LEU A 188 5.82 -4.11 -12.12
C LEU A 188 6.00 -4.03 -13.64
N PHE A 189 5.79 -2.86 -14.23
CA PHE A 189 5.93 -2.67 -15.67
C PHE A 189 7.36 -2.95 -16.15
N ASP A 190 8.36 -2.49 -15.38
CA ASP A 190 9.77 -2.67 -15.67
C ASP A 190 10.23 -4.12 -15.40
N SER A 191 9.57 -4.83 -14.48
CA SER A 191 9.86 -6.22 -14.10
C SER A 191 8.97 -7.25 -14.82
N GLN A 192 8.44 -6.94 -16.01
CA GLN A 192 7.54 -7.81 -16.78
C GLN A 192 8.20 -9.04 -17.42
N GLU A 193 9.26 -9.57 -16.82
CA GLU A 193 9.84 -10.82 -17.30
C GLU A 193 8.94 -12.00 -16.87
N VAL A 194 8.62 -12.89 -17.81
CA VAL A 194 7.84 -14.11 -17.51
C VAL A 194 8.75 -15.13 -16.86
N HIS A 195 8.28 -15.81 -15.81
CA HIS A 195 9.01 -16.88 -15.14
C HIS A 195 9.54 -17.91 -16.15
N ARG A 196 10.85 -18.23 -16.09
CA ARG A 196 11.49 -19.18 -17.02
C ARG A 196 10.79 -20.54 -17.05
N ASP A 197 10.32 -21.03 -15.91
CA ASP A 197 9.69 -22.36 -15.81
C ASP A 197 8.31 -22.41 -16.50
N LEU A 198 7.59 -21.28 -16.56
CA LEU A 198 6.33 -21.17 -17.30
C LEU A 198 6.53 -20.94 -18.81
N LYS A 199 7.73 -20.55 -19.26
CA LYS A 199 8.05 -20.46 -20.69
C LYS A 199 8.21 -21.83 -21.34
N VAL A 200 8.63 -22.85 -20.58
CA VAL A 200 8.89 -24.21 -21.12
C VAL A 200 7.59 -24.99 -21.35
N VAL A 201 6.48 -24.60 -20.73
CA VAL A 201 5.17 -25.29 -20.85
C VAL A 201 4.37 -24.83 -22.08
N LYS A 202 4.87 -23.84 -22.85
CA LYS A 202 4.29 -23.40 -24.13
C LYS A 202 5.30 -23.51 -25.28
N ALA A 203 5.83 -24.71 -25.49
CA ALA A 203 6.50 -25.09 -26.74
C ALA A 203 5.77 -26.29 -27.35
#